data_AF-A0A7J0EHM7-F1
#
_entry.id   AF-A0A7J0EHM7-F1
#
_cell.length_a   1.000
_cell.length_b   1.000
_cell.length_c   1.000
_cell.angle_alpha   90.00
_cell.angle_beta   90.00
_cell.angle_gamma   90.00
#
_symmetry.space_group_name_H-M   'P 1'
#
loop_
_entity.id
_entity.type
_entity.pdbx_description
1 polymer ?
#
loop_
_entity_poly.entity_id
_entity_poly.type
_entity_poly.pdbx_seq_one_letter_code
_entity_poly.pdbx_strand_id
1 'polypeptide(L)'
;MQTSFISSNSELQRYFDQPILDIEDNDFNLLAWWKTQEPRCLVLSAMARDILTVPVSTVASEAAFSLGGRVISETRSSLNPETVEALICLKGWSLADSRRQEEECVTELEAEMKNLSISRASWIEDSSLDEE
;
A
#
# COMPACT_ATOMS: atom_id res chain seq x y z
N MET A 1 7.22 -21.79 -46.10
CA MET A 1 6.50 -20.64 -45.52
C MET A 1 7.02 -20.45 -44.11
N GLN A 2 7.87 -19.44 -43.87
CA GLN A 2 8.35 -19.13 -42.53
C GLN A 2 7.29 -18.30 -41.81
N THR A 3 6.64 -18.89 -40.81
CA THR A 3 5.77 -18.14 -39.89
C THR A 3 6.68 -17.47 -38.88
N SER A 4 7.02 -16.20 -39.10
CA SER A 4 7.58 -15.36 -38.05
C SER A 4 6.53 -15.19 -36.96
N PHE A 5 6.61 -16.04 -35.93
CA PHE A 5 5.93 -15.80 -34.66
C PHE A 5 6.60 -14.56 -34.06
N ILE A 6 5.99 -13.39 -34.25
CA ILE A 6 6.33 -12.24 -33.42
C ILE A 6 5.88 -12.67 -32.03
N SER A 7 6.82 -13.15 -31.22
CA SER A 7 6.57 -13.43 -29.82
C SER A 7 6.38 -12.07 -29.15
N SER A 8 5.15 -11.58 -29.14
CA SER A 8 4.74 -10.54 -28.23
C SER A 8 4.97 -11.11 -26.83
N ASN A 9 6.11 -10.78 -26.23
CA ASN A 9 6.48 -11.24 -24.89
C ASN A 9 5.30 -10.98 -23.95
N SER A 10 4.68 -12.03 -23.43
CA SER A 10 3.55 -11.92 -22.53
C SER A 10 3.99 -11.22 -21.24
N GLU A 11 3.07 -10.56 -20.54
CA GLU A 11 3.39 -9.93 -19.25
C GLU A 11 4.05 -10.91 -18.27
N LEU A 12 3.58 -12.16 -18.30
CA LEU A 12 4.11 -13.25 -17.50
C LEU A 12 5.55 -13.61 -17.87
N GLN A 13 5.84 -13.75 -19.17
CA GLN A 13 7.20 -14.06 -19.63
C GLN A 13 8.16 -12.93 -19.22
N ARG A 14 7.75 -11.67 -19.42
CA ARG A 14 8.56 -10.53 -19.00
C ARG A 14 8.78 -10.49 -17.49
N TYR A 15 7.82 -10.92 -16.68
CA TYR A 15 8.00 -11.04 -15.22
C TYR A 15 9.01 -12.15 -14.87
N PHE A 16 8.93 -13.31 -15.53
CA PHE A 16 9.89 -14.39 -15.31
C PHE A 16 11.31 -14.06 -15.76
N ASP A 17 11.45 -13.20 -16.78
CA ASP A 17 12.75 -12.73 -17.26
C ASP A 17 13.34 -11.60 -16.37
N GLN A 18 12.61 -11.10 -15.36
CA GLN A 18 13.15 -10.10 -14.45
C GLN A 18 14.24 -10.70 -13.54
N PRO A 19 15.25 -9.90 -13.17
CA PRO A 19 16.23 -10.33 -12.19
C PRO A 19 15.54 -10.61 -10.85
N ILE A 20 16.05 -11.60 -10.12
CA ILE A 20 15.60 -11.91 -8.77
C ILE A 20 15.83 -10.68 -7.90
N LEU A 21 14.80 -10.26 -7.16
CA LEU A 21 14.92 -9.19 -6.18
C LEU A 21 15.72 -9.70 -4.99
N ASP A 22 16.84 -9.05 -4.72
CA ASP A 22 17.57 -9.27 -3.47
C ASP A 22 16.94 -8.41 -2.38
N ILE A 23 16.13 -9.05 -1.54
CA ILE A 23 15.39 -8.38 -0.47
C ILE A 23 16.17 -8.62 0.82
N GLU A 24 17.07 -7.70 1.13
CA GLU A 24 17.82 -7.70 2.39
C GLU A 24 17.04 -7.01 3.54
N ASP A 25 15.98 -6.26 3.20
CA ASP A 25 15.20 -5.46 4.13
C ASP A 25 13.95 -6.22 4.65
N ASN A 26 13.76 -6.19 5.97
CA ASN A 26 12.57 -6.76 6.62
C ASN A 26 11.30 -5.93 6.35
N ASP A 27 11.43 -4.67 5.94
CA ASP A 27 10.32 -3.76 5.71
C ASP A 27 9.84 -3.73 4.24
N PHE A 28 10.22 -4.73 3.44
CA PHE A 28 9.83 -4.80 2.04
C PHE A 28 8.32 -4.94 1.86
N ASN A 29 7.69 -3.90 1.31
CA ASN A 29 6.28 -3.90 0.98
C ASN A 29 6.04 -4.47 -0.43
N LEU A 30 5.69 -5.75 -0.49
CA LEU A 30 5.42 -6.47 -1.74
C LEU A 30 4.27 -5.86 -2.57
N LEU A 31 3.22 -5.34 -1.93
CA LEU A 31 2.09 -4.70 -2.64
C LEU A 31 2.51 -3.36 -3.24
N ALA A 32 3.32 -2.58 -2.52
CA ALA A 32 3.90 -1.35 -3.04
C ALA A 32 4.80 -1.65 -4.24
N TRP A 33 5.61 -2.72 -4.18
CA TRP A 33 6.41 -3.16 -5.31
C TRP A 33 5.55 -3.50 -6.54
N TRP A 34 4.48 -4.29 -6.39
CA TRP A 34 3.56 -4.60 -7.49
C TRP A 34 2.89 -3.36 -8.09
N LYS A 35 2.60 -2.35 -7.26
CA LYS A 35 2.10 -1.05 -7.73
C LYS A 35 3.11 -0.33 -8.64
N THR A 36 4.41 -0.45 -8.38
CA THR A 36 5.44 0.10 -9.28
C THR A 36 5.56 -0.67 -10.60
N GLN A 37 5.16 -1.94 -10.64
CA GLN A 37 5.21 -2.78 -11.84
C GLN A 37 3.97 -2.63 -12.74
N GLU A 38 2.91 -1.96 -12.27
CA GLU A 38 1.64 -1.78 -13.00
C GLU A 38 1.81 -1.24 -14.44
N PRO A 39 2.61 -0.19 -14.71
CA PRO A 39 2.78 0.31 -16.08
C PRO A 39 3.40 -0.71 -17.04
N ARG A 40 4.10 -1.71 -16.49
CA ARG A 40 4.72 -2.78 -17.27
C ARG A 40 3.73 -3.92 -17.39
N CYS A 41 3.30 -4.50 -16.28
CA CYS A 41 2.51 -5.73 -16.25
C CYS A 41 1.11 -5.48 -15.65
N LEU A 42 0.22 -4.84 -16.42
CA LEU A 42 -1.09 -4.38 -15.98
C LEU A 42 -1.98 -5.52 -15.44
N VAL A 43 -2.08 -6.62 -16.19
CA VAL A 43 -2.91 -7.77 -15.82
C VAL A 43 -2.29 -8.51 -14.64
N LEU A 44 -0.97 -8.71 -14.69
CA LEU A 44 -0.27 -9.44 -13.64
C LEU A 44 -0.25 -8.67 -12.30
N SER A 45 -0.06 -7.35 -12.32
CA SER A 45 -0.11 -6.52 -11.11
C SER A 45 -1.50 -6.50 -10.49
N ALA A 46 -2.55 -6.49 -11.31
CA ALA A 46 -3.93 -6.60 -10.82
C ALA A 46 -4.17 -7.96 -10.15
N MET A 47 -3.77 -9.06 -10.80
CA MET A 47 -3.88 -10.40 -10.22
C MET A 47 -3.08 -10.54 -8.92
N ALA A 48 -1.85 -10.02 -8.89
CA ALA A 48 -1.00 -10.06 -7.72
C ALA A 48 -1.63 -9.29 -6.55
N ARG A 49 -2.20 -8.10 -6.79
CA ARG A 49 -2.93 -7.34 -5.77
C ARG A 49 -4.12 -8.14 -5.24
N ASP A 50 -4.91 -8.74 -6.12
CA ASP A 50 -6.11 -9.48 -5.71
C ASP A 50 -5.78 -10.74 -4.89
N ILE A 51 -4.66 -11.42 -5.21
CA ILE A 51 -4.20 -12.62 -4.48
C ILE A 51 -3.53 -12.25 -3.15
N LEU A 52 -2.65 -11.25 -3.15
CA LEU A 52 -1.80 -10.90 -2.00
C LEU A 52 -2.53 -10.09 -0.93
N THR A 53 -3.68 -9.46 -1.26
CA THR A 53 -4.51 -8.74 -0.29
C THR A 53 -5.42 -9.66 0.53
N VAL A 54 -5.54 -10.93 0.16
CA VAL A 54 -6.32 -11.90 0.93
C VAL A 54 -5.62 -12.14 2.28
N PRO A 55 -6.29 -11.90 3.42
CA PRO A 55 -5.71 -12.15 4.72
C PRO A 55 -5.42 -13.66 4.88
N VAL A 56 -4.20 -13.99 5.26
CA VAL A 56 -3.74 -15.39 5.43
C VAL A 56 -4.43 -16.07 6.63
N SER A 57 -5.03 -15.30 7.54
CA SER A 57 -5.66 -15.81 8.76
C SER A 57 -7.08 -15.27 8.99
N THR A 58 -7.83 -15.98 9.84
CA THR A 58 -9.15 -15.58 10.34
C THR A 58 -9.12 -14.38 11.28
N VAL A 59 -7.94 -13.85 11.62
CA VAL A 59 -7.78 -12.72 12.56
C VAL A 59 -8.54 -11.48 12.09
N ALA A 60 -8.66 -11.25 10.78
CA ALA A 60 -9.48 -10.16 10.24
C ALA A 60 -10.97 -10.34 10.59
N SER A 61 -11.48 -11.56 10.49
CA SER A 61 -12.85 -11.90 10.87
C SER A 61 -13.04 -11.82 12.39
N GLU A 62 -12.10 -12.31 13.19
CA GLU A 62 -12.12 -12.22 14.65
C GLU A 62 -12.07 -10.76 15.15
N ALA A 63 -11.29 -9.90 14.49
CA ALA A 63 -11.27 -8.48 14.77
C ALA A 63 -12.62 -7.81 14.43
N ALA A 64 -13.24 -8.17 13.30
CA ALA A 64 -14.58 -7.70 12.94
C ALA A 64 -15.65 -8.15 13.96
N PHE A 65 -15.61 -9.40 14.42
CA PHE A 65 -16.51 -9.91 15.46
C PHE A 65 -16.26 -9.25 16.82
N SER A 66 -15.01 -9.03 17.19
CA SER A 66 -14.64 -8.33 18.44
C SER A 66 -15.10 -6.87 18.42
N LEU A 67 -15.01 -6.20 17.28
CA LEU A 67 -15.60 -4.88 17.06
C LEU A 67 -17.14 -4.94 17.16
N GLY A 68 -17.77 -5.95 16.58
CA GLY A 68 -19.21 -6.20 16.68
C GLY A 68 -19.69 -6.34 18.13
N GLY A 69 -18.94 -7.06 18.98
CA GLY A 69 -19.25 -7.18 20.41
C GLY A 69 -19.19 -5.84 21.17
N ARG A 70 -18.42 -4.86 20.69
CA ARG A 70 -18.38 -3.50 21.25
C ARG A 70 -19.49 -2.59 20.71
N VAL A 71 -19.96 -2.85 19.48
CA VAL A 71 -21.08 -2.12 18.84
C VAL A 71 -22.44 -2.59 19.40
N ILE A 72 -22.57 -3.88 19.71
CA ILE A 72 -23.75 -4.48 20.34
C ILE A 72 -23.55 -4.50 21.86
N SER A 73 -23.71 -3.34 22.50
CA SER A 73 -23.85 -3.25 23.97
C SER A 73 -25.22 -3.79 24.40
N GLU A 74 -25.38 -4.24 25.66
CA GLU A 74 -26.67 -4.63 26.27
C GLU A 74 -27.78 -3.58 26.03
N THR A 75 -27.43 -2.30 25.93
CA THR A 75 -28.34 -1.17 25.67
C THR A 75 -28.79 -1.02 24.21
N ARG A 76 -28.20 -1.79 23.28
CA ARG A 76 -28.45 -1.75 21.83
C ARG A 76 -28.84 -3.12 21.24
N SER A 77 -29.18 -4.07 22.10
CA SER A 77 -29.62 -5.42 21.71
C SER A 77 -30.92 -5.45 20.89
N SER A 78 -31.66 -4.34 20.80
CA SER A 78 -32.88 -4.20 19.99
C SER A 78 -32.66 -3.63 18.58
N LEU A 79 -31.40 -3.43 18.13
CA LEU A 79 -31.12 -2.94 16.79
C LEU A 79 -31.42 -4.02 15.73
N ASN A 80 -31.98 -3.59 14.59
CA ASN A 80 -32.14 -4.46 13.43
C ASN A 80 -30.75 -4.90 12.92
N PRO A 81 -30.53 -6.18 12.57
CA PRO A 81 -29.30 -6.66 11.93
C PRO A 81 -28.72 -5.75 10.84
N GLU A 82 -29.56 -5.19 9.95
CA GLU A 82 -29.12 -4.26 8.91
C GLU A 82 -28.47 -2.99 9.48
N THR A 83 -29.01 -2.47 10.57
CA THR A 83 -28.44 -1.29 11.25
C THR A 83 -27.11 -1.61 11.91
N VAL A 84 -26.97 -2.82 12.47
CA VAL A 84 -25.72 -3.28 13.06
C VAL A 84 -24.63 -3.44 12.00
N GLU A 85 -24.95 -4.04 10.86
CA GLU A 85 -24.04 -4.16 9.72
C GLU A 85 -23.57 -2.78 9.24
N ALA A 86 -24.50 -1.84 9.03
CA ALA A 86 -24.17 -0.47 8.62
C ALA A 86 -23.22 0.22 9.61
N LEU A 87 -23.44 0.04 10.93
CA LEU A 87 -22.57 0.60 11.96
C LEU A 87 -21.18 -0.02 11.97
N ILE A 88 -21.07 -1.34 11.80
CA ILE A 88 -19.79 -2.05 11.72
C ILE A 88 -19.02 -1.60 10.47
N CYS A 89 -19.68 -1.54 9.31
CA CYS A 89 -19.08 -1.06 8.05
C CYS A 89 -18.60 0.38 8.17
N LEU A 90 -19.45 1.29 8.67
CA LEU A 90 -19.09 2.70 8.86
C LEU A 90 -17.89 2.85 9.80
N LYS A 91 -17.85 2.07 10.89
CA LYS A 91 -16.71 2.09 11.81
C LYS A 91 -15.44 1.55 11.15
N GLY A 92 -15.56 0.50 10.35
CA GLY A 92 -14.46 -0.06 9.56
C GLY A 92 -13.87 0.94 8.58
N TRP A 93 -14.73 1.66 7.84
CA TRP A 93 -14.31 2.70 6.89
C TRP A 93 -13.64 3.89 7.58
N SER A 94 -14.22 4.40 8.67
CA SER A 94 -13.62 5.50 9.44
C SER A 94 -12.21 5.14 9.96
N LEU A 95 -11.99 3.90 10.39
CA LEU A 95 -10.67 3.42 10.79
C LEU A 95 -9.71 3.28 9.61
N ALA A 96 -10.20 2.87 8.44
CA ALA A 96 -9.40 2.80 7.21
C ALA A 96 -8.97 4.19 6.72
N ASP A 97 -9.87 5.18 6.78
CA ASP A 97 -9.58 6.56 6.42
C ASP A 97 -8.55 7.19 7.38
N SER A 98 -8.66 6.90 8.68
CA SER A 98 -7.66 7.38 9.66
C SER A 98 -6.25 6.85 9.34
N ARG A 99 -6.13 5.55 8.99
CA ARG A 99 -4.85 4.95 8.60
C ARG A 99 -4.28 5.56 7.32
N ARG A 100 -5.12 5.85 6.33
CA ARG A 100 -4.68 6.53 5.09
C ARG A 100 -4.12 7.92 5.38
N GLN A 101 -4.78 8.67 6.24
CA GLN A 101 -4.36 10.02 6.60
C GLN A 101 -3.04 10.02 7.38
N GLU A 102 -2.81 9.01 8.22
CA GLU A 102 -1.52 8.79 8.90
C GLU A 102 -0.39 8.50 7.89
N GLU A 103 -0.62 7.62 6.90
CA GLU A 103 0.36 7.32 5.84
C GLU A 103 0.69 8.56 5.00
N GLU A 104 -0.31 9.34 4.58
CA GLU A 104 -0.12 10.58 3.82
C GLU A 104 0.72 11.61 4.60
N CYS A 105 0.40 11.82 5.87
CA CYS A 105 1.16 12.74 6.74
C CYS A 105 2.62 12.32 6.90
N VAL A 106 2.90 11.03 7.07
CA VAL A 106 4.28 10.50 7.13
C VAL A 106 5.03 10.80 5.82
N THR A 107 4.41 10.54 4.66
CA THR A 107 5.06 10.81 3.37
C THR A 107 5.35 12.29 3.12
N GLU A 108 4.46 13.18 3.56
CA GLU A 108 4.65 14.63 3.46
C GLU A 108 5.81 15.11 4.34
N LEU A 109 5.88 14.64 5.59
CA LEU A 109 6.99 14.94 6.50
C LEU A 109 8.33 14.42 5.97
N GLU A 110 8.37 13.22 5.38
CA GLU A 110 9.58 12.69 4.76
C GLU A 110 10.04 13.52 3.55
N ALA A 111 9.09 13.99 2.74
CA ALA A 111 9.37 14.87 1.60
C ALA A 111 9.88 16.24 2.07
N GLU A 112 9.28 16.82 3.11
CA GLU A 112 9.76 18.05 3.73
C GLU A 112 11.18 17.88 4.29
N MET A 113 11.45 16.77 4.98
CA MET A 113 12.77 16.48 5.55
C MET A 113 13.85 16.35 4.45
N LYS A 114 13.51 15.71 3.32
CA LYS A 114 14.39 15.65 2.14
C LYS A 114 14.62 17.04 1.55
N ASN A 115 13.56 17.84 1.37
CA ASN A 115 13.70 19.20 0.84
C ASN A 115 14.58 20.06 1.75
N LEU A 116 14.41 19.96 3.07
CA LEU A 116 15.25 20.67 4.03
C LEU A 116 16.71 20.23 3.94
N SER A 117 16.96 18.92 3.74
CA SER A 117 18.33 18.40 3.55
C SER A 117 18.98 18.89 2.25
N ILE A 118 18.21 18.97 1.16
CA ILE A 118 18.65 19.49 -0.15
C ILE A 118 18.95 20.98 -0.03
N SER A 119 18.06 21.76 0.60
CA SER A 119 18.30 23.17 0.87
C SER A 119 19.54 23.37 1.73
N ARG A 120 19.74 22.58 2.80
CA ARG A 120 20.93 22.66 3.66
C ARG A 120 22.23 22.41 2.90
N ALA A 121 22.26 21.48 1.95
CA ALA A 121 23.43 21.26 1.09
C ALA A 121 23.70 22.46 0.18
N SER A 122 22.65 23.09 -0.36
CA SER A 122 22.75 24.30 -1.19
C SER A 122 23.33 25.50 -0.45
N TRP A 123 23.04 25.70 0.84
CA TRP A 123 23.60 26.81 1.64
C TRP A 123 25.08 26.62 2.00
N ILE A 124 25.55 25.37 2.09
CA ILE A 124 26.94 25.05 2.43
C ILE A 124 27.88 25.34 1.25
N GLU A 125 27.42 25.17 0.01
CA GLU A 125 28.20 25.50 -1.18
C GLU A 125 28.34 27.02 -1.40
N ASP A 126 27.28 27.79 -1.12
CA ASP A 126 27.28 29.25 -1.31
C ASP A 126 28.07 30.00 -0.22
N SER A 127 28.18 29.42 0.99
CA SER A 127 28.96 29.99 2.10
C SER A 127 30.48 29.82 1.94
N SER A 128 30.95 29.18 0.85
CA SER A 128 32.36 28.88 0.60
C SER A 128 33.05 29.91 -0.30
N LEU A 129 32.37 30.99 -0.71
CA LEU A 129 32.85 31.95 -1.72
C LEU A 129 33.18 33.37 -1.19
N ASP A 130 33.15 33.60 0.12
CA ASP A 130 33.47 34.92 0.71
C ASP A 130 34.67 34.87 1.70
N GLU A 131 35.78 34.22 1.31
CA GLU A 131 37.10 34.49 1.91
C GLU A 131 38.15 34.76 0.82
N GLU A 132 38.16 35.98 0.28
CA GLU A 132 39.37 36.60 -0.32
C GLU A 132 39.39 38.12 -0.14
#